data_AF-A0A3D4QY43-F1
#
_entry.id   AF-A0A3D4QY43-F1
#
_cell.length_a   1.000
_cell.length_b   1.000
_cell.length_c   1.000
_cell.angle_alpha   90.00
_cell.angle_beta   90.00
_cell.angle_gamma   90.00
#
_symmetry.space_group_name_H-M   'P 1'
#
loop_
_entity.id
_entity.type
_entity.pdbx_description
1 polymer ?
#
loop_
_entity_poly.entity_id
_entity_poly.type
_entity_poly.pdbx_seq_one_letter_code
_entity_poly.pdbx_strand_id
1 'polypeptide(L)'
;MNKKRFTIFLSVLFCIILFPVLLLISKQPTKETSILTASNQEDIHQFYYRSVPGLEMAEEAGLVREVNRKLDWPGKSASIYIDHIWYNTKFVYLFYHAEGFPSAAYLGGDLFVPSSEPMEKQSFHGSASIGSSSERGILFNESYYSCLCLSPLKDRSGKLFSQLDMICFAPYINIPNPDKYEIIESTQLKSFEIPLNYHEEEENTVKYFFDKQLELEGKKLYFYQFNVSPSKLKLYFQYLNSGKDQVYRITGSYTTDKGESYSFDACPKLITEYPFHYTIEITPLHMLPEVLKLNIDSIYCIGRDEIAFEINTDEFTAKSRSWDTDIGKDRVKSTDITIKNIALNKHSVEVFIAYTADIETSADYQMNLIPMTPYWLREDNIPAYYGNQLLIQDGDYVQYNTDAYNYGADTLPGQGIRLRLDRQFWDTAEKVYIKLINLTYEYKINKSLDLKLSSDIPSG
;
A
#
# COMPACT_ATOMS: atom_id res chain seq x y z
N MET A 1 -43.53 45.13 -0.31
CA MET A 1 -42.47 44.61 -1.21
C MET A 1 -42.85 43.19 -1.64
N ASN A 2 -42.86 42.90 -2.95
CA ASN A 2 -43.41 41.63 -3.47
C ASN A 2 -42.50 40.45 -3.05
N LYS A 3 -43.03 39.49 -2.28
CA LYS A 3 -42.25 38.39 -1.65
C LYS A 3 -41.39 37.61 -2.66
N LYS A 4 -41.86 37.45 -3.90
CA LYS A 4 -41.10 36.84 -5.00
C LYS A 4 -39.87 37.66 -5.42
N ARG A 5 -39.99 38.99 -5.47
CA ARG A 5 -38.88 39.87 -5.84
C ARG A 5 -37.82 39.92 -4.74
N PHE A 6 -38.24 39.83 -3.47
CA PHE A 6 -37.32 39.80 -2.34
C PHE A 6 -36.54 38.48 -2.26
N THR A 7 -37.18 37.34 -2.53
CA THR A 7 -36.50 36.03 -2.56
C THR A 7 -35.52 35.90 -3.72
N ILE A 8 -35.86 36.44 -4.90
CA ILE A 8 -34.93 36.49 -6.05
C ILE A 8 -33.73 37.37 -5.71
N PHE A 9 -33.95 38.55 -5.12
CA PHE A 9 -32.88 39.44 -4.70
C PHE A 9 -31.93 38.79 -3.67
N LEU A 10 -32.49 38.11 -2.66
CA LEU A 10 -31.70 37.42 -1.64
C LEU A 10 -30.87 36.26 -2.24
N SER A 11 -31.44 35.52 -3.20
CA SER A 11 -30.77 34.39 -3.86
C SER A 11 -29.60 34.87 -4.75
N VAL A 12 -29.79 35.97 -5.47
CA VAL A 12 -28.73 36.57 -6.30
C VAL A 12 -27.61 37.13 -5.41
N LEU A 13 -27.96 37.82 -4.33
CA LEU A 13 -26.97 38.33 -3.37
C LEU A 13 -26.18 37.19 -2.72
N PHE A 14 -26.85 36.08 -2.37
CA PHE A 14 -26.19 34.90 -1.83
C PHE A 14 -25.22 34.26 -2.83
N CYS A 15 -25.59 34.16 -4.11
CA CYS A 15 -24.70 33.62 -5.15
C CYS A 15 -23.48 34.52 -5.42
N ILE A 16 -23.66 35.85 -5.41
CA ILE A 16 -22.58 36.82 -5.60
C ILE A 16 -21.56 36.76 -4.45
N ILE A 17 -22.00 36.43 -3.23
CA ILE A 17 -21.12 36.30 -2.06
C ILE A 17 -20.50 34.89 -1.98
N LEU A 18 -21.25 33.84 -2.32
CA LEU A 18 -20.74 32.46 -2.26
C LEU A 18 -19.65 32.19 -3.30
N PHE A 19 -19.77 32.78 -4.49
CA PHE A 19 -18.87 32.46 -5.61
C PHE A 19 -17.41 32.89 -5.35
N PRO A 20 -17.11 34.11 -4.84
CA PRO A 20 -15.75 34.50 -4.43
C PRO A 20 -15.23 33.67 -3.26
N VAL A 21 -16.08 33.33 -2.29
CA VAL A 21 -15.70 32.53 -1.12
C VAL A 21 -15.36 31.09 -1.52
N LEU A 22 -16.14 30.50 -2.42
CA LEU A 22 -15.82 29.19 -3.03
C LEU A 22 -14.55 29.26 -3.88
N LEU A 23 -14.29 30.36 -4.59
CA LEU A 23 -13.02 30.55 -5.32
C LEU A 23 -11.82 30.73 -4.38
N LEU A 24 -12.00 31.32 -3.21
CA LEU A 24 -10.96 31.44 -2.17
C LEU A 24 -10.72 30.12 -1.43
N ILE A 25 -11.76 29.31 -1.19
CA ILE A 25 -11.64 27.99 -0.55
C ILE A 25 -11.11 26.93 -1.54
N SER A 26 -11.43 27.04 -2.83
CA SER A 26 -10.93 26.13 -3.89
C SER A 26 -9.51 26.45 -4.36
N LYS A 27 -8.99 27.65 -4.07
CA LYS A 27 -7.55 27.89 -4.05
C LYS A 27 -6.97 27.18 -2.82
N GLN A 28 -6.80 25.86 -2.93
CA GLN A 28 -5.86 25.15 -2.07
C GLN A 28 -4.54 25.93 -2.10
N PRO A 29 -3.88 26.15 -0.94
CA PRO A 29 -2.54 26.69 -0.96
C PRO A 29 -1.71 25.77 -1.87
N THR A 30 -1.22 26.32 -2.98
CA THR A 30 -0.15 25.71 -3.76
C THR A 30 0.94 25.39 -2.76
N LYS A 31 1.09 24.11 -2.46
CA LYS A 31 2.12 23.60 -1.56
C LYS A 31 3.44 23.97 -2.22
N GLU A 32 4.04 25.09 -1.83
CA GLU A 32 5.40 25.42 -2.24
C GLU A 32 6.27 24.27 -1.74
N THR A 33 6.71 23.41 -2.65
CA THR A 33 7.78 22.46 -2.36
C THR A 33 9.06 23.27 -2.22
N SER A 34 9.32 23.77 -1.01
CA SER A 34 10.60 24.36 -0.68
C SER A 34 11.68 23.28 -0.74
N ILE A 35 12.65 23.44 -1.63
CA ILE A 35 13.83 22.56 -1.67
C ILE A 35 14.63 22.83 -0.41
N LEU A 36 15.04 21.76 0.30
CA LEU A 36 15.86 21.88 1.50
C LEU A 36 17.20 22.53 1.15
N THR A 37 17.79 23.31 2.06
CA THR A 37 19.14 23.87 1.89
C THR A 37 20.03 23.36 3.02
N ALA A 38 21.14 22.72 2.66
CA ALA A 38 22.15 22.23 3.58
C ALA A 38 23.11 23.36 3.98
N SER A 39 23.58 23.32 5.21
CA SER A 39 24.64 24.21 5.72
C SER A 39 26.02 23.57 5.63
N ASN A 40 26.09 22.24 5.53
CA ASN A 40 27.32 21.47 5.45
C ASN A 40 27.09 20.14 4.70
N GLN A 41 28.15 19.35 4.49
CA GLN A 41 28.06 18.07 3.77
C GLN A 41 27.31 16.99 4.58
N GLU A 42 27.37 17.02 5.91
CA GLU A 42 26.64 16.08 6.77
C GLU A 42 25.12 16.19 6.55
N ASP A 43 24.60 17.40 6.34
CA ASP A 43 23.18 17.61 6.04
C ASP A 43 22.73 16.88 4.75
N ILE A 44 23.63 16.68 3.79
CA ILE A 44 23.38 15.90 2.56
C ILE A 44 23.29 14.41 2.90
N HIS A 45 24.22 13.89 3.71
CA HIS A 45 24.17 12.49 4.16
C HIS A 45 22.90 12.20 4.95
N GLN A 46 22.53 13.08 5.88
CA GLN A 46 21.27 12.98 6.63
C GLN A 46 20.04 13.05 5.72
N PHE A 47 20.10 13.85 4.64
CA PHE A 47 19.06 13.82 3.60
C PHE A 47 18.98 12.45 2.92
N TYR A 48 20.10 11.85 2.53
CA TYR A 48 20.12 10.52 1.91
C TYR A 48 19.60 9.43 2.84
N TYR A 49 19.99 9.42 4.12
CA TYR A 49 19.49 8.45 5.09
C TYR A 49 17.98 8.56 5.25
N ARG A 50 17.41 9.75 5.46
CA ARG A 50 15.95 9.91 5.51
C ARG A 50 15.23 9.45 4.24
N SER A 51 15.89 9.55 3.10
CA SER A 51 15.30 9.28 1.78
C SER A 51 15.43 7.81 1.34
N VAL A 52 16.46 7.11 1.81
CA VAL A 52 16.82 5.76 1.37
C VAL A 52 17.00 4.86 2.61
N PRO A 53 15.92 4.19 3.06
CA PRO A 53 15.98 3.27 4.20
C PRO A 53 17.07 2.21 4.03
N GLY A 54 17.85 1.97 5.07
CA GLY A 54 18.93 0.98 5.05
C GLY A 54 20.26 1.43 4.46
N LEU A 55 20.37 2.66 3.97
CA LEU A 55 21.58 3.16 3.33
C LEU A 55 22.81 3.14 4.24
N GLU A 56 22.70 3.65 5.46
CA GLU A 56 23.82 3.70 6.42
C GLU A 56 24.38 2.29 6.68
N MET A 57 23.52 1.31 6.99
CA MET A 57 23.89 -0.11 7.06
C MET A 57 24.52 -0.66 5.77
N ALA A 58 24.08 -0.21 4.58
CA ALA A 58 24.65 -0.62 3.30
C ALA A 58 26.06 -0.03 3.09
N GLU A 59 26.29 1.21 3.50
CA GLU A 59 27.59 1.88 3.44
C GLU A 59 28.58 1.22 4.40
N GLU A 60 28.18 0.95 5.63
CA GLU A 60 28.99 0.22 6.63
C GLU A 60 29.35 -1.19 6.16
N ALA A 61 28.43 -1.88 5.50
CA ALA A 61 28.66 -3.20 4.91
C ALA A 61 29.48 -3.15 3.60
N GLY A 62 29.84 -1.95 3.13
CA GLY A 62 30.56 -1.76 1.88
C GLY A 62 29.79 -2.31 0.68
N LEU A 63 28.47 -2.11 0.62
CA LEU A 63 27.59 -2.51 -0.50
C LEU A 63 27.31 -1.35 -1.46
N VAL A 64 27.59 -0.11 -1.04
CA VAL A 64 27.52 1.07 -1.89
C VAL A 64 28.83 1.18 -2.67
N ARG A 65 28.72 1.48 -3.98
CA ARG A 65 29.87 1.58 -4.89
C ARG A 65 30.01 3.01 -5.38
N GLU A 66 31.24 3.48 -5.45
CA GLU A 66 31.55 4.74 -6.12
C GLU A 66 31.37 4.61 -7.64
N VAL A 67 30.74 5.61 -8.24
CA VAL A 67 30.59 5.74 -9.69
C VAL A 67 31.46 6.88 -10.21
N ASN A 68 31.40 8.04 -9.55
CA ASN A 68 32.20 9.23 -9.83
C ASN A 68 32.19 9.63 -11.33
N ARG A 69 31.02 9.62 -11.95
CA ARG A 69 30.86 9.95 -13.37
C ARG A 69 30.28 11.33 -13.58
N LYS A 70 31.07 12.21 -14.19
CA LYS A 70 30.65 13.52 -14.68
C LYS A 70 30.01 13.40 -16.07
N LEU A 71 28.84 14.00 -16.22
CA LEU A 71 28.09 14.12 -17.47
C LEU A 71 27.87 15.61 -17.76
N ASP A 72 28.29 16.04 -18.94
CA ASP A 72 27.97 17.39 -19.41
C ASP A 72 26.45 17.52 -19.59
N TRP A 73 25.88 18.64 -19.16
CA TRP A 73 24.47 18.95 -19.40
C TRP A 73 24.33 19.79 -20.68
N PRO A 74 23.91 19.21 -21.82
CA PRO A 74 23.86 19.93 -23.08
C PRO A 74 22.95 21.17 -22.98
N GLY A 75 23.45 22.32 -23.43
CA GLY A 75 22.69 23.58 -23.42
C GLY A 75 22.65 24.31 -22.07
N LYS A 76 23.32 23.80 -21.02
CA LYS A 76 23.46 24.47 -19.71
C LYS A 76 24.94 24.62 -19.36
N SER A 77 25.27 25.62 -18.54
CA SER A 77 26.59 25.74 -17.90
C SER A 77 26.61 24.98 -16.57
N ALA A 78 26.20 23.71 -16.61
CA ALA A 78 26.07 22.84 -15.43
C ALA A 78 26.53 21.42 -15.80
N SER A 79 26.74 20.58 -14.79
CA SER A 79 27.12 19.17 -15.00
C SER A 79 26.37 18.27 -14.02
N ILE A 80 26.06 17.06 -14.45
CA ILE A 80 25.47 16.04 -13.58
C ILE A 80 26.57 15.07 -13.17
N TYR A 81 26.71 14.84 -11.88
CA TYR A 81 27.61 13.84 -11.32
C TYR A 81 26.79 12.68 -10.78
N ILE A 82 27.11 11.47 -11.22
CA ILE A 82 26.63 10.24 -10.59
C ILE A 82 27.71 9.82 -9.60
N ASP A 83 27.42 10.00 -8.32
CA ASP A 83 28.37 9.86 -7.22
C ASP A 83 28.51 8.40 -6.83
N HIS A 84 27.39 7.78 -6.45
CA HIS A 84 27.34 6.43 -5.92
C HIS A 84 26.19 5.61 -6.49
N ILE A 85 26.33 4.30 -6.42
CA ILE A 85 25.27 3.34 -6.71
C ILE A 85 25.14 2.32 -5.58
N TRP A 86 23.91 2.05 -5.17
CA TRP A 86 23.58 0.89 -4.34
C TRP A 86 22.61 0.00 -5.09
N TYR A 87 23.11 -1.13 -5.59
CA TYR A 87 22.29 -2.13 -6.28
C TYR A 87 21.97 -3.27 -5.32
N ASN A 88 20.68 -3.57 -5.13
CA ASN A 88 20.24 -4.70 -4.34
C ASN A 88 19.06 -5.42 -5.01
N THR A 89 18.60 -6.49 -4.38
CA THR A 89 17.53 -7.34 -4.92
C THR A 89 16.14 -6.68 -5.00
N LYS A 90 15.94 -5.51 -4.38
CA LYS A 90 14.66 -4.79 -4.39
C LYS A 90 14.70 -3.54 -5.25
N PHE A 91 15.79 -2.79 -5.18
CA PHE A 91 15.94 -1.47 -5.79
C PHE A 91 17.38 -1.23 -6.24
N VAL A 92 17.53 -0.28 -7.15
CA VAL A 92 18.81 0.33 -7.50
C VAL A 92 18.74 1.81 -7.17
N TYR A 93 19.58 2.25 -6.25
CA TYR A 93 19.70 3.66 -5.89
C TYR A 93 20.91 4.28 -6.56
N LEU A 94 20.70 5.37 -7.28
CA LEU A 94 21.76 6.20 -7.86
C LEU A 94 21.77 7.55 -7.12
N PHE A 95 22.88 7.87 -6.48
CA PHE A 95 23.09 9.14 -5.79
C PHE A 95 23.78 10.11 -6.74
N TYR A 96 23.24 11.32 -6.88
CA TYR A 96 23.73 12.27 -7.87
C TYR A 96 23.59 13.71 -7.40
N HIS A 97 24.35 14.59 -8.06
CA HIS A 97 24.14 16.02 -7.93
C HIS A 97 24.30 16.76 -9.26
N ALA A 98 23.60 17.88 -9.37
CA ALA A 98 23.72 18.83 -10.46
C ALA A 98 24.61 20.00 -10.01
N GLU A 99 25.88 19.96 -10.40
CA GLU A 99 26.87 21.00 -10.10
C GLU A 99 26.55 22.30 -10.86
N GLY A 100 26.54 23.42 -10.14
CA GLY A 100 26.26 24.74 -10.72
C GLY A 100 24.79 24.93 -11.16
N PHE A 101 23.88 24.14 -10.59
CA PHE A 101 22.44 24.24 -10.86
C PHE A 101 21.65 24.31 -9.54
N PRO A 102 21.40 25.52 -9.00
CA PRO A 102 20.75 25.71 -7.70
C PRO A 102 19.22 25.61 -7.80
N SER A 103 18.71 24.58 -8.48
CA SER A 103 17.27 24.34 -8.64
C SER A 103 16.99 22.84 -8.79
N ALA A 104 15.73 22.45 -8.68
CA ALA A 104 15.35 21.04 -8.79
C ALA A 104 15.72 20.50 -10.19
N ALA A 105 16.48 19.41 -10.20
CA ALA A 105 16.87 18.71 -11.41
C ALA A 105 16.75 17.20 -11.14
N TYR A 106 15.72 16.56 -11.69
CA TYR A 106 15.41 15.17 -11.40
C TYR A 106 16.05 14.23 -12.43
N LEU A 107 17.02 13.45 -11.99
CA LEU A 107 17.60 12.39 -12.79
C LEU A 107 16.55 11.29 -12.98
N GLY A 108 16.44 10.82 -14.21
CA GLY A 108 15.89 9.51 -14.52
C GLY A 108 16.82 8.79 -15.49
N GLY A 109 16.44 7.60 -15.88
CA GLY A 109 17.16 6.83 -16.89
C GLY A 109 16.71 5.39 -16.93
N ASP A 110 17.27 4.67 -17.89
CA ASP A 110 17.11 3.22 -17.99
C ASP A 110 18.41 2.51 -17.64
N LEU A 111 18.27 1.41 -16.89
CA LEU A 111 19.34 0.44 -16.67
C LEU A 111 19.16 -0.74 -17.60
N PHE A 112 20.26 -1.27 -18.10
CA PHE A 112 20.28 -2.49 -18.90
C PHE A 112 21.64 -3.17 -18.80
N VAL A 113 21.70 -4.46 -19.10
CA VAL A 113 22.99 -5.14 -19.26
C VAL A 113 23.55 -4.84 -20.67
N PRO A 114 24.88 -4.74 -20.87
CA PRO A 114 25.46 -4.39 -22.17
C PRO A 114 25.01 -5.28 -23.34
N SER A 115 24.68 -6.54 -23.06
CA SER A 115 24.21 -7.52 -24.05
C SER A 115 22.74 -7.38 -24.43
N SER A 116 21.99 -6.47 -23.81
CA SER A 116 20.56 -6.29 -24.03
C SER A 116 20.14 -4.81 -23.94
N GLU A 117 20.77 -3.94 -24.74
CA GLU A 117 20.29 -2.57 -24.87
C GLU A 117 18.84 -2.55 -25.39
N PRO A 118 17.91 -1.86 -24.70
CA PRO A 118 16.53 -1.78 -25.13
C PRO A 118 16.43 -0.98 -26.45
N MET A 119 15.60 -1.45 -27.37
CA MET A 119 15.34 -0.76 -28.65
C MET A 119 14.63 0.58 -28.46
N GLU A 120 13.83 0.71 -27.40
CA GLU A 120 13.16 1.94 -26.99
C GLU A 120 13.47 2.21 -25.51
N LYS A 121 14.00 3.40 -25.24
CA LYS A 121 14.31 3.88 -23.88
C LYS A 121 13.06 4.50 -23.28
N GLN A 122 12.64 4.06 -22.09
CA GLN A 122 11.45 4.55 -21.43
C GLN A 122 11.80 5.70 -20.49
N SER A 123 11.03 6.79 -20.57
CA SER A 123 11.20 7.94 -19.70
C SER A 123 10.63 7.67 -18.29
N PHE A 124 11.32 6.92 -17.46
CA PHE A 124 11.16 6.93 -16.00
C PHE A 124 11.57 8.26 -15.33
N HIS A 125 10.59 9.12 -15.07
CA HIS A 125 10.83 10.52 -14.71
C HIS A 125 11.51 10.82 -13.35
N GLY A 126 11.84 9.82 -12.52
CA GLY A 126 12.67 9.94 -11.30
C GLY A 126 12.08 10.75 -10.13
N SER A 127 11.26 11.76 -10.40
CA SER A 127 10.68 12.71 -9.44
C SER A 127 9.68 12.09 -8.45
N ALA A 128 9.16 10.90 -8.76
CA ALA A 128 8.30 10.11 -7.89
C ALA A 128 9.06 8.96 -7.19
N SER A 129 10.36 8.82 -7.45
CA SER A 129 11.11 7.62 -7.06
C SER A 129 11.62 7.64 -5.63
N ILE A 130 11.79 8.82 -5.01
CA ILE A 130 12.41 8.95 -3.69
C ILE A 130 11.76 10.02 -2.82
N GLY A 131 11.63 9.70 -1.52
CA GLY A 131 11.22 10.60 -0.46
C GLY A 131 9.74 10.95 -0.46
N SER A 132 9.32 11.75 0.52
CA SER A 132 8.01 12.37 0.51
C SER A 132 7.92 13.43 -0.59
N SER A 133 6.72 13.89 -0.97
CA SER A 133 6.55 14.98 -1.95
C SER A 133 7.35 16.26 -1.61
N SER A 134 7.71 16.42 -0.34
CA SER A 134 8.48 17.54 0.22
C SER A 134 9.99 17.30 0.32
N GLU A 135 10.48 16.07 0.11
CA GLU A 135 11.88 15.69 0.36
C GLU A 135 12.50 15.04 -0.88
N ARG A 136 12.52 15.78 -1.99
CA ARG A 136 13.01 15.26 -3.27
C ARG A 136 14.47 15.61 -3.56
N GLY A 137 15.07 16.52 -2.79
CA GLY A 137 16.46 16.91 -2.92
C GLY A 137 16.84 18.04 -1.97
N ILE A 138 18.13 18.35 -1.93
CA ILE A 138 18.74 19.33 -1.05
C ILE A 138 19.77 20.17 -1.82
N LEU A 139 19.81 21.48 -1.55
CA LEU A 139 20.76 22.42 -2.14
C LEU A 139 21.97 22.59 -1.23
N PHE A 140 23.17 22.54 -1.81
CA PHE A 140 24.42 22.85 -1.12
C PHE A 140 25.42 23.42 -2.12
N ASN A 141 26.09 24.53 -1.80
CA ASN A 141 27.12 25.15 -2.67
C ASN A 141 26.71 25.26 -4.14
N GLU A 142 25.58 25.93 -4.41
CA GLU A 142 25.01 26.13 -5.76
C GLU A 142 24.68 24.84 -6.54
N SER A 143 24.66 23.70 -5.85
CA SER A 143 24.43 22.39 -6.45
C SER A 143 23.19 21.74 -5.85
N TYR A 144 22.48 20.97 -6.67
CA TYR A 144 21.29 20.22 -6.27
C TYR A 144 21.63 18.74 -6.09
N TYR A 145 21.43 18.21 -4.90
CA TYR A 145 21.69 16.81 -4.53
C TYR A 145 20.38 16.05 -4.41
N SER A 146 20.34 14.83 -4.92
CA SER A 146 19.18 13.96 -4.88
C SER A 146 19.61 12.51 -5.16
N CYS A 147 18.65 11.60 -5.15
CA CYS A 147 18.85 10.23 -5.56
C CYS A 147 17.72 9.76 -6.49
N LEU A 148 18.00 8.71 -7.25
CA LEU A 148 17.08 8.07 -8.18
C LEU A 148 16.91 6.61 -7.76
N CYS A 149 15.66 6.16 -7.59
CA CYS A 149 15.33 4.77 -7.28
C CYS A 149 14.74 4.08 -8.51
N LEU A 150 15.37 2.98 -8.92
CA LEU A 150 14.98 2.16 -10.06
C LEU A 150 14.69 0.72 -9.62
N SER A 151 13.96 -0.01 -10.46
CA SER A 151 13.81 -1.46 -10.27
C SER A 151 15.11 -2.19 -10.66
N PRO A 152 15.48 -3.26 -9.95
CA PRO A 152 16.60 -4.10 -10.31
C PRO A 152 16.33 -4.84 -11.63
N LEU A 153 17.41 -5.14 -12.35
CA LEU A 153 17.35 -5.83 -13.62
C LEU A 153 16.88 -7.27 -13.44
N LYS A 154 16.07 -7.71 -14.40
CA LYS A 154 15.58 -9.08 -14.51
C LYS A 154 16.07 -9.69 -15.82
N ASP A 155 16.33 -10.99 -15.80
CA ASP A 155 16.63 -11.75 -16.99
C ASP A 155 15.38 -11.94 -17.87
N ARG A 156 15.55 -12.63 -19.00
CA ARG A 156 14.45 -12.90 -19.95
C ARG A 156 13.34 -13.78 -19.38
N SER A 157 13.57 -14.49 -18.26
CA SER A 157 12.57 -15.28 -17.55
C SER A 157 11.80 -14.47 -16.50
N GLY A 158 12.19 -13.20 -16.29
CA GLY A 158 11.63 -12.35 -15.25
C GLY A 158 12.27 -12.57 -13.86
N LYS A 159 13.34 -13.36 -13.78
CA LYS A 159 14.08 -13.60 -12.54
C LYS A 159 15.16 -12.53 -12.35
N LEU A 160 15.38 -12.11 -11.10
CA LEU A 160 16.47 -11.19 -10.77
C LEU A 160 17.84 -11.84 -11.05
N PHE A 161 18.80 -11.03 -11.50
CA PHE A 161 20.19 -11.47 -11.58
C PHE A 161 20.76 -11.66 -10.17
N SER A 162 21.38 -12.82 -9.93
CA SER A 162 22.11 -13.09 -8.68
C SER A 162 23.54 -12.55 -8.71
N GLN A 163 24.07 -12.25 -9.89
CA GLN A 163 25.38 -11.63 -10.11
C GLN A 163 25.35 -10.71 -11.32
N LEU A 164 26.00 -9.54 -11.22
CA LEU A 164 26.18 -8.58 -12.31
C LEU A 164 27.52 -7.85 -12.20
N ASP A 165 28.42 -8.09 -13.15
CA ASP A 165 29.72 -7.41 -13.16
C ASP A 165 29.61 -5.95 -13.63
N MET A 166 28.72 -5.68 -14.58
CA MET A 166 28.56 -4.37 -15.21
C MET A 166 27.12 -4.12 -15.66
N ILE A 167 26.69 -2.87 -15.58
CA ILE A 167 25.43 -2.37 -16.13
C ILE A 167 25.69 -1.13 -16.99
N CYS A 168 24.81 -0.85 -17.94
CA CYS A 168 24.77 0.39 -18.68
C CYS A 168 23.64 1.27 -18.13
N PHE A 169 23.90 2.57 -18.03
CA PHE A 169 22.90 3.56 -17.65
C PHE A 169 22.72 4.57 -18.78
N ALA A 170 21.47 4.81 -19.17
CA ALA A 170 21.08 5.83 -20.13
C ALA A 170 20.28 6.95 -19.44
N PRO A 171 20.96 7.97 -18.87
CA PRO A 171 20.30 9.01 -18.10
C PRO A 171 19.59 10.08 -18.92
N TYR A 172 18.54 10.65 -18.35
CA TYR A 172 17.98 11.94 -18.74
C TYR A 172 17.77 12.79 -17.49
N ILE A 173 17.87 14.11 -17.65
CA ILE A 173 17.64 15.08 -16.58
C ILE A 173 16.37 15.85 -16.86
N ASN A 174 15.47 15.93 -15.87
CA ASN A 174 14.18 16.60 -15.98
C ASN A 174 14.13 17.83 -15.08
N ILE A 175 13.74 18.98 -15.63
CA ILE A 175 13.47 20.19 -14.85
C ILE A 175 11.94 20.31 -14.67
N PRO A 176 11.43 20.27 -13.42
CA PRO A 176 10.01 20.42 -13.14
C PRO A 176 9.52 21.85 -13.42
N ASN A 177 8.24 22.00 -13.75
CA ASN A 177 7.61 23.30 -13.79
C ASN A 177 7.27 23.75 -12.36
N PRO A 178 7.71 24.94 -11.92
CA PRO A 178 7.40 25.42 -10.58
C PRO A 178 5.90 25.67 -10.35
N ASP A 179 5.13 25.93 -11.42
CA ASP A 179 3.71 26.30 -11.32
C ASP A 179 2.72 25.16 -11.61
N LYS A 180 3.20 24.08 -12.22
CA LYS A 180 2.40 22.91 -12.60
C LYS A 180 3.28 21.69 -12.40
N TYR A 181 2.79 20.58 -11.88
CA TYR A 181 3.57 19.33 -11.73
C TYR A 181 3.96 18.66 -13.09
N GLU A 182 4.04 19.44 -14.17
CA GLU A 182 4.46 19.06 -15.52
C GLU A 182 5.97 19.30 -15.70
N ILE A 183 6.62 18.53 -16.57
CA ILE A 183 8.05 18.70 -16.88
C ILE A 183 8.20 19.84 -17.91
N ILE A 184 9.07 20.81 -17.63
CA ILE A 184 9.39 21.89 -18.58
C ILE A 184 10.36 21.38 -19.64
N GLU A 185 11.39 20.66 -19.20
CA GLU A 185 12.53 20.30 -20.02
C GLU A 185 12.99 18.89 -19.63
N SER A 186 13.24 18.05 -20.62
CA SER A 186 13.87 16.73 -20.46
C SER A 186 15.04 16.65 -21.42
N THR A 187 16.23 16.45 -20.87
CA THR A 187 17.48 16.45 -21.65
C THR A 187 18.16 15.10 -21.50
N GLN A 188 18.31 14.39 -22.63
CA GLN A 188 19.05 13.14 -22.68
C GLN A 188 20.54 13.39 -22.46
N LEU A 189 21.13 12.63 -21.54
CA LEU A 189 22.56 12.64 -21.28
C LEU A 189 23.24 11.45 -21.95
N LYS A 190 24.57 11.51 -22.07
CA LYS A 190 25.37 10.44 -22.67
C LYS A 190 25.29 9.17 -21.81
N SER A 191 24.97 8.04 -22.44
CA SER A 191 24.99 6.73 -21.77
C SER A 191 26.42 6.31 -21.42
N PHE A 192 26.57 5.54 -20.34
CA PHE A 192 27.86 5.06 -19.88
C PHE A 192 27.73 3.74 -19.11
N GLU A 193 28.85 3.04 -18.97
CA GLU A 193 28.96 1.78 -18.23
C GLU A 193 29.32 2.04 -16.76
N ILE A 194 28.69 1.29 -15.87
CA ILE A 194 28.94 1.27 -14.44
C ILE A 194 29.47 -0.13 -14.08
N PRO A 195 30.75 -0.25 -13.69
CA PRO A 195 31.26 -1.50 -13.10
C PRO A 195 30.59 -1.69 -11.73
N LEU A 196 29.85 -2.77 -11.58
CA LEU A 196 29.01 -3.02 -10.41
C LEU A 196 29.60 -4.09 -9.50
N ASN A 197 30.10 -5.20 -10.08
CA ASN A 197 30.56 -6.38 -9.35
C ASN A 197 29.57 -6.80 -8.24
N TYR A 198 28.28 -6.83 -8.57
CA TYR A 198 27.23 -7.20 -7.65
C TYR A 198 27.14 -8.70 -7.53
N HIS A 199 27.07 -9.19 -6.29
CA HIS A 199 26.73 -10.56 -5.94
C HIS A 199 25.64 -10.54 -4.86
N GLU A 200 24.53 -11.24 -5.08
CA GLU A 200 23.39 -11.27 -4.14
C GLU A 200 23.80 -11.74 -2.73
N GLU A 201 24.81 -12.60 -2.65
CA GLU A 201 25.34 -13.17 -1.40
C GLU A 201 26.18 -12.20 -0.56
N GLU A 202 26.63 -11.07 -1.12
CA GLU A 202 27.35 -10.03 -0.34
C GLU A 202 26.44 -9.37 0.70
N GLU A 203 25.13 -9.31 0.43
CA GLU A 203 24.17 -8.76 1.36
C GLU A 203 23.82 -9.76 2.46
N ASN A 204 24.68 -9.76 3.49
CA ASN A 204 24.51 -10.63 4.65
C ASN A 204 23.19 -10.35 5.38
N THR A 205 22.47 -11.42 5.69
CA THR A 205 21.27 -11.37 6.52
C THR A 205 21.57 -11.89 7.92
N VAL A 206 21.53 -11.01 8.92
CA VAL A 206 21.60 -11.37 10.34
C VAL A 206 20.23 -11.89 10.78
N LYS A 207 20.20 -13.04 11.46
CA LYS A 207 18.96 -13.66 11.93
C LYS A 207 18.93 -13.62 13.45
N TYR A 208 17.88 -13.03 14.00
CA TYR A 208 17.57 -13.02 15.42
C TYR A 208 16.42 -13.96 15.69
N PHE A 209 16.58 -14.83 16.67
CA PHE A 209 15.53 -15.74 17.11
C PHE A 209 15.03 -15.30 18.48
N PHE A 210 13.73 -15.39 18.69
CA PHE A 210 13.12 -15.03 19.97
C PHE A 210 11.90 -15.91 20.26
N ASP A 211 11.45 -15.90 21.50
CA ASP A 211 10.26 -16.59 21.95
C ASP A 211 9.32 -15.56 22.58
N LYS A 212 8.56 -14.85 21.72
CA LYS A 212 7.69 -13.74 22.12
C LYS A 212 6.29 -13.96 21.61
N GLN A 213 5.32 -13.72 22.48
CA GLN A 213 3.92 -13.90 22.13
C GLN A 213 3.04 -12.76 22.64
N LEU A 214 2.03 -12.44 21.83
CA LEU A 214 0.89 -11.63 22.25
C LEU A 214 -0.31 -12.55 22.44
N GLU A 215 -0.83 -12.58 23.67
CA GLU A 215 -2.08 -13.26 24.00
C GLU A 215 -3.26 -12.39 23.52
N LEU A 216 -4.16 -13.01 22.77
CA LEU A 216 -5.43 -12.49 22.27
C LEU A 216 -6.52 -13.44 22.78
N GLU A 217 -7.76 -13.01 22.99
CA GLU A 217 -8.80 -13.89 23.57
C GLU A 217 -8.93 -15.25 22.83
N GLY A 218 -8.39 -16.31 23.46
CA GLY A 218 -8.31 -17.66 22.91
C GLY A 218 -7.39 -17.85 21.70
N LYS A 219 -6.51 -16.88 21.38
CA LYS A 219 -5.60 -16.90 20.22
C LYS A 219 -4.24 -16.33 20.58
N LYS A 220 -3.20 -16.65 19.82
CA LYS A 220 -1.85 -16.14 20.07
C LYS A 220 -1.19 -15.69 18.79
N LEU A 221 -0.50 -14.55 18.83
CA LEU A 221 0.50 -14.20 17.83
C LEU A 221 1.87 -14.54 18.41
N TYR A 222 2.53 -15.52 17.81
CA TYR A 222 3.85 -15.97 18.22
C TYR A 222 4.90 -15.48 17.24
N PHE A 223 5.74 -14.54 17.68
CA PHE A 223 6.87 -14.03 16.91
C PHE A 223 8.10 -14.85 17.25
N TYR A 224 8.82 -15.34 16.24
CA TYR A 224 9.94 -16.26 16.47
C TYR A 224 11.26 -15.91 15.77
N GLN A 225 11.23 -15.08 14.74
CA GLN A 225 12.45 -14.72 14.01
C GLN A 225 12.35 -13.31 13.41
N PHE A 226 13.45 -12.58 13.42
CA PHE A 226 13.63 -11.31 12.74
C PHE A 226 14.92 -11.34 11.94
N ASN A 227 14.80 -11.12 10.63
CA ASN A 227 15.95 -11.06 9.73
C ASN A 227 16.24 -9.61 9.41
N VAL A 228 17.50 -9.23 9.58
CA VAL A 228 18.02 -7.90 9.30
C VAL A 228 19.05 -7.96 8.19
N SER A 229 18.85 -7.15 7.15
CA SER A 229 19.81 -6.88 6.09
C SER A 229 19.61 -5.43 5.61
N PRO A 230 20.62 -4.82 4.98
CA PRO A 230 20.52 -3.44 4.48
C PRO A 230 19.28 -3.14 3.64
N SER A 231 18.86 -4.04 2.73
CA SER A 231 17.69 -3.82 1.87
C SER A 231 16.40 -4.47 2.35
N LYS A 232 16.45 -5.38 3.34
CA LYS A 232 15.28 -6.15 3.81
C LYS A 232 15.25 -6.32 5.33
N LEU A 233 14.09 -6.04 5.90
CA LEU A 233 13.70 -6.54 7.23
C LEU A 233 12.55 -7.50 7.10
N LYS A 234 12.69 -8.70 7.68
CA LYS A 234 11.61 -9.68 7.70
C LYS A 234 11.28 -10.10 9.13
N LEU A 235 10.02 -9.97 9.48
CA LEU A 235 9.48 -10.50 10.73
C LEU A 235 8.72 -11.79 10.45
N TYR A 236 8.98 -12.82 11.24
CA TYR A 236 8.34 -14.12 11.14
C TYR A 236 7.46 -14.35 12.36
N PHE A 237 6.24 -14.82 12.10
CA PHE A 237 5.28 -15.09 13.16
C PHE A 237 4.34 -16.24 12.81
N GLN A 238 3.67 -16.77 13.82
CA GLN A 238 2.59 -17.72 13.72
C GLN A 238 1.32 -17.10 14.31
N TYR A 239 0.19 -17.41 13.71
CA TYR A 239 -1.11 -17.11 14.28
C TYR A 239 -1.76 -18.40 14.75
N LEU A 240 -1.76 -18.60 16.07
CA LEU A 240 -2.33 -19.78 16.70
C LEU A 240 -3.79 -19.48 17.05
N ASN A 241 -4.70 -20.07 16.29
CA ASN A 241 -6.13 -20.02 16.53
C ASN A 241 -6.76 -21.42 16.39
N SER A 242 -7.88 -21.63 17.06
CA SER A 242 -8.68 -22.86 16.93
C SER A 242 -9.47 -22.91 15.61
N GLY A 243 -9.81 -21.75 15.04
CA GLY A 243 -10.65 -21.62 13.85
C GLY A 243 -9.96 -21.85 12.51
N LYS A 244 -8.63 -21.95 12.48
CA LYS A 244 -7.82 -21.96 11.25
C LYS A 244 -8.08 -20.74 10.35
N ASP A 245 -8.37 -19.59 10.94
CA ASP A 245 -8.43 -18.31 10.23
C ASP A 245 -7.02 -17.94 9.73
N GLN A 246 -6.95 -17.40 8.53
CA GLN A 246 -5.72 -16.99 7.86
C GLN A 246 -5.49 -15.49 8.00
N VAL A 247 -4.28 -15.07 8.34
CA VAL A 247 -3.92 -13.65 8.40
C VAL A 247 -3.55 -13.17 7.01
N TYR A 248 -4.25 -12.16 6.50
CA TYR A 248 -3.98 -11.59 5.17
C TYR A 248 -3.42 -10.16 5.23
N ARG A 249 -3.54 -9.47 6.37
CA ARG A 249 -2.98 -8.14 6.60
C ARG A 249 -2.65 -7.94 8.07
N ILE A 250 -1.58 -7.20 8.36
CA ILE A 250 -1.18 -6.78 9.69
C ILE A 250 -0.70 -5.33 9.64
N THR A 251 -1.17 -4.53 10.60
CA THR A 251 -0.78 -3.13 10.74
C THR A 251 -0.12 -2.92 12.10
N GLY A 252 0.85 -2.02 12.14
CA GLY A 252 1.58 -1.73 13.35
C GLY A 252 2.66 -0.70 13.15
N SER A 253 3.57 -0.65 14.11
CA SER A 253 4.76 0.17 14.07
C SER A 253 5.89 -0.49 14.85
N TYR A 254 7.10 0.00 14.67
CA TYR A 254 8.21 -0.34 15.54
C TYR A 254 9.09 0.86 15.79
N THR A 255 9.74 0.85 16.95
CA THR A 255 10.71 1.86 17.35
C THR A 255 11.97 1.17 17.85
N THR A 256 13.13 1.73 17.54
CA THR A 256 14.42 1.20 17.98
C THR A 256 15.03 2.02 19.12
N ASP A 257 15.96 1.43 19.85
CA ASP A 257 16.82 2.12 20.82
C ASP A 257 17.79 3.13 20.17
N LYS A 258 17.91 3.12 18.83
CA LYS A 258 18.65 4.10 18.04
C LYS A 258 17.81 5.31 17.60
N GLY A 259 16.54 5.35 18.00
CA GLY A 259 15.65 6.49 17.73
C GLY A 259 14.90 6.41 16.39
N GLU A 260 15.03 5.31 15.64
CA GLU A 260 14.26 5.09 14.42
C GLU A 260 12.84 4.65 14.74
N SER A 261 11.85 5.11 13.97
CA SER A 261 10.45 4.73 14.14
C SER A 261 9.72 4.68 12.81
N TYR A 262 9.04 3.56 12.53
CA TYR A 262 8.30 3.37 11.29
C TYR A 262 6.97 2.70 11.56
N SER A 263 5.94 3.10 10.83
CA SER A 263 4.69 2.34 10.71
C SER A 263 4.78 1.33 9.57
N PHE A 264 3.98 0.28 9.64
CA PHE A 264 3.83 -0.70 8.57
C PHE A 264 2.38 -1.12 8.39
N ASP A 265 2.04 -1.40 7.14
CA ASP A 265 0.81 -2.03 6.70
C ASP A 265 1.21 -3.11 5.70
N ALA A 266 1.25 -4.36 6.18
CA ALA A 266 1.89 -5.45 5.47
C ALA A 266 0.90 -6.58 5.18
N CYS A 267 1.00 -7.14 3.97
CA CYS A 267 0.32 -8.38 3.59
C CYS A 267 1.26 -9.56 3.88
N PRO A 268 0.98 -10.40 4.90
CA PRO A 268 1.84 -11.53 5.23
C PRO A 268 1.90 -12.55 4.11
N LYS A 269 3.10 -13.09 3.86
CA LYS A 269 3.32 -14.22 2.96
C LYS A 269 3.27 -15.51 3.77
N LEU A 270 2.44 -16.44 3.33
CA LEU A 270 2.32 -17.74 3.96
C LEU A 270 3.56 -18.61 3.68
N ILE A 271 4.08 -19.25 4.72
CA ILE A 271 5.24 -20.16 4.67
C ILE A 271 4.76 -21.62 4.74
N THR A 272 3.79 -21.93 5.61
CA THR A 272 3.24 -23.28 5.83
C THR A 272 1.72 -23.26 5.96
N GLU A 273 1.05 -24.33 5.53
CA GLU A 273 -0.44 -24.38 5.49
C GLU A 273 -1.14 -24.67 6.82
N TYR A 274 -0.53 -25.35 7.80
CA TYR A 274 -1.03 -25.39 9.18
C TYR A 274 -0.01 -26.08 10.14
N PRO A 275 0.29 -25.53 11.33
CA PRO A 275 -0.06 -24.18 11.78
C PRO A 275 0.45 -23.15 10.78
N PHE A 276 -0.28 -22.05 10.61
CA PHE A 276 0.09 -21.05 9.61
C PHE A 276 1.29 -20.25 10.10
N HIS A 277 2.42 -20.37 9.40
CA HIS A 277 3.58 -19.51 9.58
C HIS A 277 3.56 -18.42 8.51
N TYR A 278 3.91 -17.22 8.92
CA TYR A 278 3.90 -16.05 8.06
C TYR A 278 5.24 -15.33 8.13
N THR A 279 5.54 -14.60 7.06
CA THR A 279 6.54 -13.54 7.07
C THR A 279 5.94 -12.25 6.53
N ILE A 280 6.29 -11.13 7.16
CA ILE A 280 6.09 -9.80 6.60
C ILE A 280 7.44 -9.14 6.37
N GLU A 281 7.44 -8.22 5.42
CA GLU A 281 8.57 -7.37 5.15
C GLU A 281 8.25 -5.94 5.56
N ILE A 282 9.14 -5.31 6.31
CA ILE A 282 9.00 -3.95 6.86
C ILE A 282 10.20 -3.08 6.44
N THR A 283 10.12 -1.77 6.70
CA THR A 283 11.11 -0.78 6.25
C THR A 283 12.51 -1.06 6.81
N PRO A 284 13.59 -1.06 6.00
CA PRO A 284 14.96 -1.23 6.50
C PRO A 284 15.41 -0.21 7.55
N LEU A 285 16.29 -0.64 8.45
CA LEU A 285 16.89 0.20 9.50
C LEU A 285 18.19 0.81 9.01
N HIS A 286 18.49 2.02 9.46
CA HIS A 286 19.78 2.67 9.22
C HIS A 286 20.88 2.11 10.12
N MET A 287 20.53 1.80 11.37
CA MET A 287 21.48 1.25 12.34
C MET A 287 20.94 -0.04 12.95
N LEU A 288 21.83 -0.99 13.22
CA LEU A 288 21.47 -2.21 13.91
C LEU A 288 21.15 -1.91 15.40
N PRO A 289 19.90 -2.14 15.85
CA PRO A 289 19.51 -1.82 17.21
C PRO A 289 19.74 -3.00 18.15
N GLU A 290 19.89 -2.74 19.45
CA GLU A 290 19.93 -3.81 20.44
C GLU A 290 18.52 -4.23 20.84
N VAL A 291 17.56 -3.29 20.77
CA VAL A 291 16.16 -3.50 21.13
C VAL A 291 15.26 -2.87 20.08
N LEU A 292 14.29 -3.65 19.62
CA LEU A 292 13.21 -3.21 18.75
C LEU A 292 11.89 -3.39 19.49
N LYS A 293 11.21 -2.28 19.79
CA LYS A 293 9.86 -2.29 20.35
C LYS A 293 8.86 -2.40 19.21
N LEU A 294 8.27 -3.58 19.04
CA LEU A 294 7.26 -3.87 18.02
C LEU A 294 5.88 -3.60 18.61
N ASN A 295 5.08 -2.79 17.93
CA ASN A 295 3.69 -2.52 18.26
C ASN A 295 2.77 -3.08 17.16
N ILE A 296 1.82 -3.93 17.55
CA ILE A 296 0.80 -4.46 16.64
C ILE A 296 -0.51 -3.74 16.92
N ASP A 297 -0.96 -2.97 15.95
CA ASP A 297 -2.24 -2.25 16.03
C ASP A 297 -3.39 -3.21 15.73
N SER A 298 -3.30 -3.95 14.63
CA SER A 298 -4.35 -4.87 14.20
C SER A 298 -3.85 -6.00 13.31
N ILE A 299 -4.54 -7.14 13.36
CA ILE A 299 -4.45 -8.20 12.34
C ILE A 299 -5.79 -8.34 11.65
N TYR A 300 -5.75 -8.68 10.37
CA TYR A 300 -6.92 -8.91 9.55
C TYR A 300 -6.91 -10.36 9.10
N CYS A 301 -8.01 -11.07 9.33
CA CYS A 301 -8.09 -12.49 9.05
C CYS A 301 -9.25 -12.84 8.12
N ILE A 302 -9.08 -13.93 7.38
CA ILE A 302 -10.13 -14.64 6.64
C ILE A 302 -10.46 -15.89 7.46
N GLY A 303 -11.68 -16.00 7.95
CA GLY A 303 -12.11 -17.18 8.71
C GLY A 303 -13.00 -18.07 7.87
N ARG A 304 -13.76 -18.91 8.57
CA ARG A 304 -14.64 -19.91 7.97
C ARG A 304 -16.11 -19.69 8.33
N ASP A 305 -16.43 -18.62 9.05
CA ASP A 305 -17.82 -18.30 9.33
C ASP A 305 -18.53 -17.97 8.01
N GLU A 306 -19.83 -18.22 7.98
CA GLU A 306 -20.71 -17.94 6.85
C GLU A 306 -22.00 -17.29 7.36
N ILE A 307 -22.63 -16.51 6.49
CA ILE A 307 -23.98 -15.96 6.71
C ILE A 307 -24.84 -16.22 5.49
N ALA A 308 -26.13 -16.43 5.73
CA ALA A 308 -27.10 -16.68 4.68
C ALA A 308 -28.39 -15.89 4.93
N PHE A 309 -28.98 -15.38 3.85
CA PHE A 309 -30.26 -14.68 3.84
C PHE A 309 -31.20 -15.33 2.83
N GLU A 310 -32.48 -15.35 3.17
CA GLU A 310 -33.56 -15.72 2.27
C GLU A 310 -34.48 -14.50 2.13
N ILE A 311 -34.76 -14.11 0.88
CA ILE A 311 -35.65 -13.00 0.57
C ILE A 311 -36.83 -13.54 -0.24
N ASN A 312 -38.05 -13.27 0.22
CA ASN A 312 -39.26 -13.46 -0.56
C ASN A 312 -39.47 -12.24 -1.48
N THR A 313 -39.37 -12.41 -2.80
CA THR A 313 -39.37 -11.28 -3.76
C THR A 313 -40.76 -10.68 -3.93
N ASP A 314 -41.82 -11.44 -3.66
CA ASP A 314 -43.22 -11.00 -3.76
C ASP A 314 -43.56 -9.84 -2.81
N GLU A 315 -42.80 -9.70 -1.73
CA GLU A 315 -42.91 -8.58 -0.79
C GLU A 315 -42.41 -7.24 -1.40
N PHE A 316 -41.68 -7.32 -2.52
CA PHE A 316 -40.98 -6.20 -3.17
C PHE A 316 -41.28 -6.16 -4.68
N THR A 317 -42.50 -5.78 -5.07
CA THR A 317 -42.96 -5.87 -6.48
C THR A 317 -43.13 -4.53 -7.21
N ALA A 318 -42.94 -3.39 -6.54
CA ALA A 318 -43.16 -2.08 -7.16
C ALA A 318 -42.04 -1.67 -8.15
N LYS A 319 -42.41 -1.10 -9.30
CA LYS A 319 -41.49 -0.75 -10.42
C LYS A 319 -40.36 0.25 -10.08
N SER A 320 -40.51 1.04 -9.02
CA SER A 320 -39.50 2.00 -8.57
C SER A 320 -39.77 2.43 -7.13
N ARG A 321 -39.25 1.70 -6.15
CA ARG A 321 -39.44 1.98 -4.72
C ARG A 321 -38.25 1.48 -3.92
N SER A 322 -38.02 2.11 -2.77
CA SER A 322 -37.08 1.65 -1.75
C SER A 322 -37.86 1.26 -0.50
N TRP A 323 -37.42 0.19 0.16
CA TRP A 323 -37.99 -0.34 1.38
C TRP A 323 -36.88 -0.45 2.44
N ASP A 324 -37.11 0.17 3.58
CA ASP A 324 -36.34 -0.12 4.79
C ASP A 324 -36.89 -1.42 5.40
N THR A 325 -36.01 -2.36 5.69
CA THR A 325 -36.36 -3.72 6.11
C THR A 325 -35.38 -4.23 7.17
N ASP A 326 -35.64 -5.41 7.69
CA ASP A 326 -34.80 -6.08 8.70
C ASP A 326 -34.83 -7.59 8.44
N ILE A 327 -34.24 -8.02 7.30
CA ILE A 327 -34.27 -9.42 6.84
C ILE A 327 -33.00 -10.14 7.24
N GLY A 328 -33.19 -11.23 8.00
CA GLY A 328 -32.12 -12.06 8.54
C GLY A 328 -31.28 -11.30 9.55
N LYS A 329 -31.40 -11.65 10.83
CA LYS A 329 -30.49 -11.12 11.85
C LYS A 329 -29.56 -12.24 12.26
N ASP A 330 -28.33 -12.18 11.79
CA ASP A 330 -27.26 -13.05 12.26
C ASP A 330 -26.25 -12.22 13.06
N ARG A 331 -25.58 -12.87 13.99
CA ARG A 331 -24.53 -12.26 14.80
C ARG A 331 -23.31 -13.14 14.74
N VAL A 332 -22.30 -12.62 14.06
CA VAL A 332 -21.00 -13.27 13.96
C VAL A 332 -20.01 -12.42 14.75
N LYS A 333 -19.47 -13.00 15.83
CA LYS A 333 -18.59 -12.30 16.78
C LYS A 333 -19.31 -11.08 17.40
N SER A 334 -18.69 -9.89 17.37
CA SER A 334 -19.27 -8.63 17.86
C SER A 334 -19.89 -7.79 16.73
N THR A 335 -20.40 -8.44 15.68
CA THR A 335 -21.06 -7.74 14.56
C THR A 335 -22.41 -8.36 14.24
N ASP A 336 -23.45 -7.53 14.33
CA ASP A 336 -24.79 -7.86 13.85
C ASP A 336 -24.83 -7.60 12.33
N ILE A 337 -25.33 -8.57 11.56
CA ILE A 337 -25.41 -8.47 10.09
C ILE A 337 -26.86 -8.66 9.67
N THR A 338 -27.37 -7.73 8.86
CA THR A 338 -28.77 -7.75 8.45
C THR A 338 -29.01 -7.02 7.13
N ILE A 339 -29.93 -7.50 6.30
CA ILE A 339 -30.42 -6.72 5.16
C ILE A 339 -31.32 -5.60 5.67
N LYS A 340 -30.88 -4.35 5.45
CA LYS A 340 -31.58 -3.14 5.93
C LYS A 340 -32.35 -2.40 4.85
N ASN A 341 -31.98 -2.57 3.59
CA ASN A 341 -32.64 -1.87 2.50
C ASN A 341 -32.69 -2.74 1.24
N ILE A 342 -33.82 -2.68 0.57
CA ILE A 342 -34.01 -3.21 -0.78
C ILE A 342 -34.58 -2.08 -1.64
N ALA A 343 -33.93 -1.76 -2.75
CA ALA A 343 -34.33 -0.70 -3.65
C ALA A 343 -34.44 -1.19 -5.09
N LEU A 344 -35.63 -1.01 -5.67
CA LEU A 344 -35.95 -1.47 -7.01
C LEU A 344 -35.98 -0.28 -7.95
N ASN A 345 -35.40 -0.43 -9.14
CA ASN A 345 -35.58 0.47 -10.27
C ASN A 345 -35.92 -0.35 -11.53
N LYS A 346 -36.05 0.32 -12.68
CA LYS A 346 -36.45 -0.32 -13.94
C LYS A 346 -35.47 -1.36 -14.47
N HIS A 347 -34.20 -1.31 -14.05
CA HIS A 347 -33.11 -2.11 -14.58
C HIS A 347 -32.52 -3.04 -13.54
N SER A 348 -32.49 -2.64 -12.26
CA SER A 348 -31.80 -3.40 -11.22
C SER A 348 -32.56 -3.42 -9.90
N VAL A 349 -32.17 -4.36 -9.05
CA VAL A 349 -32.48 -4.41 -7.63
C VAL A 349 -31.20 -4.17 -6.84
N GLU A 350 -31.22 -3.26 -5.88
CA GLU A 350 -30.13 -3.03 -4.93
C GLU A 350 -30.52 -3.61 -3.56
N VAL A 351 -29.68 -4.49 -3.02
CA VAL A 351 -29.83 -5.06 -1.68
C VAL A 351 -28.68 -4.57 -0.82
N PHE A 352 -28.99 -3.94 0.32
CA PHE A 352 -27.98 -3.46 1.25
C PHE A 352 -27.94 -4.33 2.51
N ILE A 353 -26.81 -5.02 2.69
CA ILE A 353 -26.48 -5.82 3.86
C ILE A 353 -25.66 -4.93 4.80
N ALA A 354 -26.25 -4.52 5.92
CA ALA A 354 -25.63 -3.68 6.93
C ALA A 354 -24.83 -4.51 7.93
N TYR A 355 -23.68 -3.97 8.34
CA TYR A 355 -22.79 -4.50 9.36
C TYR A 355 -22.80 -3.51 10.52
N THR A 356 -23.30 -3.94 11.68
CA THR A 356 -23.36 -3.11 12.88
C THR A 356 -22.48 -3.72 13.94
N ALA A 357 -21.29 -3.16 14.13
CA ALA A 357 -20.37 -3.59 15.17
C ALA A 357 -20.78 -3.02 16.54
N ASP A 358 -20.58 -3.80 17.60
CA ASP A 358 -20.71 -3.29 18.96
C ASP A 358 -19.59 -2.28 19.23
N ILE A 359 -19.97 -1.01 19.40
CA ILE A 359 -19.04 0.03 19.81
C ILE A 359 -18.97 0.02 21.35
N GLU A 360 -18.46 -1.07 21.94
CA GLU A 360 -18.07 -1.02 23.35
C GLU A 360 -16.76 -0.25 23.46
N THR A 361 -16.83 0.98 23.98
CA THR A 361 -15.72 1.95 24.06
C THR A 361 -14.55 1.55 24.97
N SER A 362 -14.58 0.37 25.61
CA SER A 362 -13.63 0.02 26.69
C SER A 362 -13.01 -1.37 26.61
N ALA A 363 -13.26 -2.16 25.56
CA ALA A 363 -12.57 -3.44 25.43
C ALA A 363 -11.18 -3.20 24.82
N ASP A 364 -10.12 -3.61 25.53
CA ASP A 364 -8.73 -3.64 25.02
C ASP A 364 -8.60 -4.48 23.73
N TYR A 365 -9.64 -5.23 23.34
CA TYR A 365 -9.71 -6.08 22.17
C TYR A 365 -11.09 -5.97 21.50
N GLN A 366 -11.12 -5.84 20.19
CA GLN A 366 -12.36 -5.92 19.40
C GLN A 366 -12.13 -6.76 18.14
N MET A 367 -13.02 -7.74 17.92
CA MET A 367 -13.04 -8.57 16.71
C MET A 367 -14.29 -8.26 15.90
N ASN A 368 -14.16 -7.34 14.95
CA ASN A 368 -15.29 -6.90 14.14
C ASN A 368 -15.20 -7.48 12.75
N LEU A 369 -16.35 -7.85 12.17
CA LEU A 369 -16.40 -8.12 10.75
C LEU A 369 -16.11 -6.85 9.96
N ILE A 370 -15.24 -6.95 8.97
CA ILE A 370 -15.00 -5.88 8.02
C ILE A 370 -15.75 -6.20 6.75
N PRO A 371 -16.65 -5.33 6.27
CA PRO A 371 -17.20 -5.48 4.94
C PRO A 371 -16.07 -5.26 3.94
N MET A 372 -15.75 -6.27 3.12
CA MET A 372 -14.93 -6.10 1.92
C MET A 372 -15.75 -6.45 0.69
N THR A 373 -15.27 -6.01 -0.47
CA THR A 373 -15.96 -6.26 -1.73
C THR A 373 -15.92 -7.76 -1.99
N PRO A 374 -17.09 -8.42 -2.05
CA PRO A 374 -17.10 -9.86 -2.10
C PRO A 374 -16.68 -10.38 -3.47
N TYR A 375 -16.09 -11.56 -3.47
CA TYR A 375 -15.77 -12.28 -4.70
C TYR A 375 -16.96 -13.15 -5.11
N TRP A 376 -17.49 -12.99 -6.32
CA TRP A 376 -18.61 -13.80 -6.80
C TRP A 376 -18.18 -15.24 -7.01
N LEU A 377 -18.79 -16.17 -6.26
CA LEU A 377 -18.52 -17.59 -6.41
C LEU A 377 -18.98 -18.02 -7.81
N ARG A 378 -18.12 -18.70 -8.57
CA ARG A 378 -18.48 -19.40 -9.81
C ARG A 378 -18.21 -20.90 -9.58
N GLU A 379 -18.93 -21.78 -10.28
CA GLU A 379 -18.85 -23.24 -10.10
C GLU A 379 -17.42 -23.82 -10.30
N ASP A 380 -16.48 -23.04 -10.84
CA ASP A 380 -15.10 -23.46 -11.08
C ASP A 380 -14.09 -22.81 -10.12
N ASN A 381 -13.57 -23.62 -9.18
CA ASN A 381 -12.31 -23.48 -8.45
C ASN A 381 -11.91 -22.06 -8.00
N ILE A 382 -12.44 -21.62 -6.85
CA ILE A 382 -11.92 -20.44 -6.16
C ILE A 382 -10.99 -20.89 -5.04
N PRO A 383 -9.75 -20.40 -4.99
CA PRO A 383 -8.84 -20.70 -3.90
C PRO A 383 -9.47 -20.31 -2.55
N ALA A 384 -9.30 -21.17 -1.54
CA ALA A 384 -9.80 -20.94 -0.17
C ALA A 384 -9.24 -19.66 0.51
N TYR A 385 -8.32 -18.95 -0.14
CA TYR A 385 -7.65 -17.74 0.34
C TYR A 385 -8.40 -16.44 -0.02
N TYR A 386 -9.54 -16.49 -0.73
CA TYR A 386 -10.36 -15.31 -0.98
C TYR A 386 -11.39 -15.11 0.13
N GLY A 387 -11.34 -13.95 0.79
CA GLY A 387 -12.32 -13.55 1.79
C GLY A 387 -13.62 -13.03 1.17
N ASN A 388 -14.72 -13.17 1.91
CA ASN A 388 -16.08 -12.78 1.54
C ASN A 388 -16.49 -13.29 0.15
N GLN A 389 -16.62 -14.59 -0.03
CA GLN A 389 -17.13 -15.13 -1.29
C GLN A 389 -18.67 -15.07 -1.26
N LEU A 390 -19.27 -14.57 -2.34
CA LEU A 390 -20.71 -14.33 -2.46
C LEU A 390 -21.33 -15.33 -3.44
N LEU A 391 -22.34 -16.05 -2.96
CA LEU A 391 -23.18 -16.93 -3.75
C LEU A 391 -24.61 -16.38 -3.72
N ILE A 392 -25.24 -16.26 -4.90
CA ILE A 392 -26.64 -15.87 -5.04
C ILE A 392 -27.35 -16.90 -5.89
N GLN A 393 -28.50 -17.36 -5.41
CA GLN A 393 -29.33 -18.38 -6.07
C GLN A 393 -30.80 -17.99 -6.03
N ASP A 394 -31.61 -18.49 -6.97
CA ASP A 394 -33.07 -18.39 -6.92
C ASP A 394 -33.72 -19.51 -6.08
N GLY A 395 -35.05 -19.54 -6.07
CA GLY A 395 -35.86 -20.56 -5.37
C GLY A 395 -35.59 -22.01 -5.78
N ASP A 396 -35.06 -22.22 -7.00
CA ASP A 396 -34.70 -23.53 -7.55
C ASP A 396 -33.21 -23.85 -7.39
N TYR A 397 -32.48 -23.02 -6.63
CA TYR A 397 -31.04 -23.10 -6.42
C TYR A 397 -30.19 -22.86 -7.67
N VAL A 398 -30.76 -22.26 -8.72
CA VAL A 398 -30.03 -21.87 -9.92
C VAL A 398 -29.19 -20.63 -9.61
N GLN A 399 -27.90 -20.70 -9.91
CA GLN A 399 -26.96 -19.64 -9.58
C GLN A 399 -27.18 -18.39 -10.45
N TYR A 400 -27.10 -17.21 -9.82
CA TYR A 400 -27.15 -15.93 -10.52
C TYR A 400 -25.97 -15.75 -11.49
N ASN A 401 -26.28 -15.42 -12.75
CA ASN A 401 -25.28 -15.21 -13.79
C ASN A 401 -24.76 -13.76 -13.80
N THR A 402 -23.47 -13.59 -13.49
CA THR A 402 -22.82 -12.26 -13.39
C THR A 402 -22.37 -11.68 -14.72
N ASP A 403 -22.30 -12.47 -15.80
CA ASP A 403 -21.68 -12.07 -17.08
C ASP A 403 -22.63 -11.30 -18.02
N ALA A 404 -23.94 -11.26 -17.73
CA ALA A 404 -24.92 -10.74 -18.67
C ALA A 404 -25.06 -9.20 -18.68
N TYR A 405 -24.78 -8.50 -17.56
CA TYR A 405 -25.26 -7.10 -17.41
C TYR A 405 -24.42 -6.13 -16.53
N ASN A 406 -23.14 -6.41 -16.23
CA ASN A 406 -22.27 -5.54 -15.39
C ASN A 406 -22.88 -5.21 -13.99
N TYR A 407 -23.62 -6.14 -13.40
CA TYR A 407 -24.05 -6.04 -12.02
C TYR A 407 -22.94 -6.52 -11.07
N GLY A 408 -22.88 -5.95 -9.87
CA GLY A 408 -21.74 -6.14 -8.98
C GLY A 408 -22.08 -5.91 -7.52
N ALA A 409 -21.04 -6.00 -6.70
CA ALA A 409 -21.12 -5.71 -5.29
C ALA A 409 -20.17 -4.55 -4.99
N ASP A 410 -20.66 -3.57 -4.24
CA ASP A 410 -19.87 -2.45 -3.74
C ASP A 410 -19.80 -2.53 -2.21
N THR A 411 -18.67 -2.09 -1.66
CA THR A 411 -18.51 -1.95 -0.22
C THR A 411 -18.70 -0.50 0.17
N LEU A 412 -19.53 -0.26 1.19
CA LEU A 412 -19.61 1.02 1.87
C LEU A 412 -18.77 0.91 3.15
N PRO A 413 -17.57 1.53 3.20
CA PRO A 413 -16.65 1.37 4.32
C PRO A 413 -17.32 1.65 5.67
N GLY A 414 -17.20 0.70 6.60
CA GLY A 414 -17.80 0.80 7.94
C GLY A 414 -19.32 0.70 8.00
N GLN A 415 -20.01 0.45 6.88
CA GLN A 415 -21.47 0.34 6.85
C GLN A 415 -21.95 -1.05 6.40
N GLY A 416 -21.37 -1.60 5.33
CA GLY A 416 -21.82 -2.89 4.81
C GLY A 416 -21.57 -3.10 3.33
N ILE A 417 -22.32 -4.02 2.74
CA ILE A 417 -22.20 -4.45 1.34
C ILE A 417 -23.48 -4.09 0.60
N ARG A 418 -23.33 -3.44 -0.56
CA ARG A 418 -24.42 -3.18 -1.51
C ARG A 418 -24.30 -4.14 -2.68
N LEU A 419 -25.31 -4.95 -2.88
CA LEU A 419 -25.42 -5.87 -4.01
C LEU A 419 -26.35 -5.24 -5.05
N ARG A 420 -25.95 -5.26 -6.31
CA ARG A 420 -26.84 -4.93 -7.43
C ARG A 420 -27.13 -6.20 -8.20
N LEU A 421 -28.41 -6.48 -8.44
CA LEU A 421 -28.92 -7.65 -9.15
C LEU A 421 -29.76 -7.21 -10.35
N ASP A 422 -29.84 -8.08 -11.34
CA ASP A 422 -30.69 -7.87 -12.51
C ASP A 422 -32.17 -7.88 -12.14
N ARG A 423 -32.93 -6.96 -12.75
CA ARG A 423 -34.37 -6.84 -12.50
C ARG A 423 -35.15 -8.05 -12.98
N GLN A 424 -34.80 -8.62 -14.13
CA GLN A 424 -35.50 -9.78 -14.69
C GLN A 424 -35.30 -10.99 -13.79
N PHE A 425 -34.07 -11.24 -13.32
CA PHE A 425 -33.79 -12.28 -12.33
C PHE A 425 -34.68 -12.15 -11.09
N TRP A 426 -34.77 -10.94 -10.51
CA TRP A 426 -35.62 -10.69 -9.33
C TRP A 426 -37.11 -10.94 -9.61
N ASP A 427 -37.61 -10.48 -10.76
CA ASP A 427 -39.02 -10.62 -11.12
C ASP A 427 -39.42 -12.07 -11.46
N THR A 428 -38.47 -12.92 -11.84
CA THR A 428 -38.71 -14.33 -12.13
C THR A 428 -38.53 -15.25 -10.92
N ALA A 429 -37.69 -14.86 -9.97
CA ALA A 429 -37.40 -15.66 -8.80
C ALA A 429 -38.46 -15.42 -7.72
N GLU A 430 -39.16 -16.45 -7.23
CA GLU A 430 -40.05 -16.32 -6.05
C GLU A 430 -39.24 -16.03 -4.78
N LYS A 431 -38.02 -16.57 -4.72
CA LYS A 431 -37.09 -16.40 -3.61
C LYS A 431 -35.69 -16.12 -4.12
N VAL A 432 -34.95 -15.32 -3.36
CA VAL A 432 -33.51 -15.10 -3.58
C VAL A 432 -32.76 -15.52 -2.32
N TYR A 433 -31.82 -16.43 -2.49
CA TYR A 433 -30.87 -16.85 -1.47
C TYR A 433 -29.55 -16.10 -1.65
N ILE A 434 -29.04 -15.50 -0.59
CA ILE A 434 -27.77 -14.78 -0.58
C ILE A 434 -26.89 -15.41 0.48
N LYS A 435 -25.73 -15.93 0.11
CA LYS A 435 -24.77 -16.54 1.02
C LYS A 435 -23.41 -15.85 0.92
N LEU A 436 -22.84 -15.45 2.05
CA LEU A 436 -21.47 -14.96 2.16
C LEU A 436 -20.65 -15.96 2.97
N ILE A 437 -19.53 -16.41 2.42
CA ILE A 437 -18.62 -17.38 3.05
C ILE A 437 -17.21 -16.81 3.17
N ASN A 438 -16.38 -17.41 4.02
CA ASN A 438 -15.02 -16.98 4.32
C ASN A 438 -14.98 -15.52 4.79
N LEU A 439 -15.80 -15.19 5.78
CA LEU A 439 -15.92 -13.81 6.25
C LEU A 439 -14.59 -13.23 6.75
N THR A 440 -14.42 -11.92 6.57
CA THR A 440 -13.20 -11.21 6.98
C THR A 440 -13.39 -10.40 8.25
N TYR A 441 -12.39 -10.43 9.14
CA TYR A 441 -12.43 -9.75 10.43
C TYR A 441 -11.22 -8.85 10.64
N GLU A 442 -11.42 -7.76 11.39
CA GLU A 442 -10.38 -7.00 12.06
C GLU A 442 -10.25 -7.51 13.48
N TYR A 443 -9.02 -7.73 13.94
CA TYR A 443 -8.71 -7.86 15.35
C TYR A 443 -7.88 -6.66 15.75
N LYS A 444 -8.46 -5.76 16.53
CA LYS A 444 -7.73 -4.65 17.14
C LYS A 444 -6.99 -5.17 18.36
N ILE A 445 -5.68 -4.94 18.40
CA ILE A 445 -4.75 -5.50 19.39
C ILE A 445 -4.14 -4.38 20.22
N ASN A 446 -3.56 -3.36 19.58
CA ASN A 446 -2.86 -2.23 20.22
C ASN A 446 -1.90 -2.66 21.34
N LYS A 447 -1.06 -3.67 21.07
CA LYS A 447 -0.08 -4.19 22.03
C LYS A 447 1.33 -4.06 21.51
N SER A 448 2.24 -3.77 22.41
CA SER A 448 3.67 -3.77 22.13
C SER A 448 4.41 -4.92 22.81
N LEU A 449 5.53 -5.31 22.21
CA LEU A 449 6.49 -6.26 22.74
C LEU A 449 7.91 -5.80 22.40
N ASP A 450 8.84 -6.04 23.31
CA ASP A 450 10.25 -5.72 23.09
C ASP A 450 10.98 -6.96 22.55
N LEU A 451 11.55 -6.81 21.35
CA LEU A 451 12.43 -7.77 20.71
C LEU A 451 13.88 -7.39 21.02
N LYS A 452 14.57 -8.23 21.79
CA LYS A 452 16.01 -8.08 22.00
C LYS A 452 16.74 -8.73 20.83
N LEU A 453 17.60 -7.96 20.18
CA LEU A 453 18.42 -8.41 19.05
C LEU A 453 19.83 -8.76 19.55
N SER A 454 19.94 -9.74 20.46
CA SER A 454 21.24 -10.30 20.84
C SER A 454 21.63 -11.44 19.90
N SER A 455 22.89 -11.46 19.49
CA SER A 455 23.49 -12.54 18.70
C SER A 455 23.80 -13.76 19.57
N ASP A 456 22.81 -14.24 20.32
CA ASP A 456 22.92 -15.52 21.00
C ASP A 456 22.68 -16.61 19.97
N ILE A 457 23.76 -17.16 19.42
CA ILE A 457 23.71 -18.42 18.66
C ILE A 457 23.07 -19.45 19.59
N PRO A 458 21.91 -20.03 19.24
CA PRO A 458 21.30 -21.07 20.07
C PRO A 458 22.31 -22.20 20.22
N SER A 459 22.77 -22.45 21.44
CA SER A 459 23.51 -23.66 21.76
C SER A 459 22.59 -24.85 21.50
N GLY A 460 22.81 -25.51 20.37
CA GLY A 460 22.14 -26.75 19.97
C GLY A 460 22.44 -27.92 20.89
#